data_AF-A0A8C3RL93-F1
#
_entry.id   AF-A0A8C3RL93-F1
#
_cell.length_a   1.000
_cell.length_b   1.000
_cell.length_c   1.000
_cell.angle_alpha   90.00
_cell.angle_beta   90.00
_cell.angle_gamma   90.00
#
_symmetry.space_group_name_H-M   'P 1'
#
loop_
_entity.id
_entity.type
_entity.pdbx_description
1 polymer ?
#
loop_
_entity_poly.entity_id
_entity_poly.type
_entity_poly.pdbx_seq_one_letter_code
_entity_poly.pdbx_strand_id
1 'polypeptide(L)'
;MELYRVPAGSLDTWIAEHLQPTEEFRLQVKDTVRRICDFLKETCFDDIKVFKTVKGGSAGKGTALKNNSDADLVLFLSCFSSYCDQMENRAAVLDTIKQKLNRCRQTIAFSVDVEVSQPKEKGICPRSLSITIQSKRRWESIEVDVLPAYDALGQVTSGSKPSPQVYEDLIQARARPGEFCTSFTELQRDFVKRRPAKFKNLLRLVKHWYKELSKTASGLPPKYALELLTIYAWESGTKEAENFSTAEGFRTVMELLCRYQELCVYWTEFYDLQSPVIGPHLKRLLREPCPVILDPADPTGTLGKGKSWDLLAKEAAMCRDQLCCRNGLAPIRCWDVQPARPMQVTVKQLSGVSLALQLSPYATIWEIKEELERAWKISPYTQRLALQEPGLGNQLLLDDQTLASHGIFYDTTVLVLATEPQEMEIFVKDHNSRTISYGVRATDTVLGLKKKIEDRTGVSASQQRLTFNCNELQDDYTLAHYRIRSKSTVYLLLRLRGGVCCVPGRDQHSGLCFPRAFAL
;
A
#
# COMPACT_ATOMS: atom_id res chain seq x y z
N MET A 1 -2.86 -17.07 20.81
CA MET A 1 -1.61 -17.60 20.22
C MET A 1 -0.54 -17.67 21.30
N GLU A 2 0.36 -18.65 21.29
CA GLU A 2 1.46 -18.73 22.28
C GLU A 2 2.34 -17.48 22.27
N LEU A 3 2.60 -16.94 21.07
CA LEU A 3 3.30 -15.68 20.86
C LEU A 3 2.78 -14.52 21.73
N TYR A 4 1.46 -14.45 21.98
CA TYR A 4 0.86 -13.35 22.75
C TYR A 4 1.29 -13.33 24.22
N ARG A 5 1.79 -14.46 24.72
CA ARG A 5 2.31 -14.60 26.10
C ARG A 5 3.81 -14.34 26.20
N VAL A 6 4.50 -14.16 25.07
CA VAL A 6 5.95 -13.93 25.04
C VAL A 6 6.24 -12.45 25.32
N PRO A 7 7.04 -12.10 26.33
CA PRO A 7 7.43 -10.71 26.57
C PRO A 7 8.22 -10.13 25.39
N ALA A 8 7.96 -8.86 25.07
CA ALA A 8 8.64 -8.14 23.98
C ALA A 8 10.18 -8.27 24.00
N GLY A 9 10.79 -8.20 25.19
CA GLY A 9 12.25 -8.33 25.38
C GLY A 9 12.81 -9.74 25.13
N SER A 10 11.97 -10.76 25.05
CA SER A 10 12.37 -12.17 24.88
C SER A 10 12.09 -12.71 23.48
N LEU A 11 11.58 -11.87 22.56
CA LEU A 11 11.19 -12.30 21.21
C LEU A 11 12.35 -12.90 20.41
N ASP A 12 13.55 -12.31 20.48
CA ASP A 12 14.71 -12.81 19.74
C ASP A 12 15.10 -14.24 20.16
N THR A 13 15.14 -14.50 21.47
CA THR A 13 15.37 -15.84 22.03
C THR A 13 14.27 -16.81 21.61
N TRP A 14 13.01 -16.38 21.74
CA TRP A 14 11.86 -17.21 21.39
C TRP A 14 11.87 -17.61 19.89
N ILE A 15 12.21 -16.68 19.00
CA ILE A 15 12.34 -16.96 17.55
C ILE A 15 13.41 -18.02 17.29
N ALA A 16 14.57 -17.91 17.94
CA ALA A 16 15.67 -18.86 17.76
C ALA A 16 15.29 -20.27 18.21
N GLU A 17 14.56 -20.40 19.32
CA GLU A 17 14.16 -21.69 19.89
C GLU A 17 12.97 -22.35 19.17
N HIS A 18 11.98 -21.55 18.74
CA HIS A 18 10.68 -22.06 18.30
C HIS A 18 10.45 -21.96 16.79
N LEU A 19 11.01 -20.94 16.13
CA LEU A 19 10.67 -20.65 14.73
C LEU A 19 11.74 -21.09 13.73
N GLN A 20 13.01 -21.17 14.12
CA GLN A 20 14.07 -21.54 13.19
C GLN A 20 14.10 -23.07 12.97
N PRO A 21 14.09 -23.55 11.71
CA PRO A 21 14.32 -24.97 11.41
C PRO A 21 15.69 -25.41 11.92
N THR A 22 15.81 -26.68 12.33
CA THR A 22 17.11 -27.21 12.75
C THR A 22 18.10 -27.23 11.59
N GLU A 23 19.39 -27.04 11.89
CA GLU A 23 20.42 -27.04 10.86
C GLU A 23 20.49 -28.39 10.12
N GLU A 24 20.36 -29.49 10.87
CA GLU A 24 20.30 -30.85 10.33
C GLU A 24 19.17 -31.01 9.31
N PHE A 25 17.94 -30.63 9.67
CA PHE A 25 16.79 -30.73 8.77
C PHE A 25 16.95 -29.83 7.55
N ARG A 26 17.49 -28.62 7.73
CA ARG A 26 17.77 -27.69 6.61
C ARG A 26 18.77 -28.28 5.61
N LEU A 27 19.81 -28.96 6.09
CA LEU A 27 20.80 -29.65 5.24
C LEU A 27 20.18 -30.85 4.51
N GLN A 28 19.35 -31.65 5.20
CA GLN A 28 18.62 -32.78 4.60
C GLN A 28 17.69 -32.32 3.48
N VAL A 29 16.91 -31.25 3.71
CA VAL A 29 16.04 -30.66 2.68
C VAL A 29 16.87 -30.12 1.51
N LYS A 30 17.98 -29.43 1.79
CA LYS A 30 18.86 -28.90 0.73
C LYS A 30 19.41 -30.00 -0.17
N ASP A 31 19.87 -31.12 0.42
CA ASP A 31 20.38 -32.28 -0.31
C ASP A 31 19.27 -33.00 -1.09
N THR A 32 18.11 -33.21 -0.47
CA THR A 32 16.95 -33.86 -1.10
C THR A 32 16.48 -33.09 -2.32
N VAL A 33 16.25 -31.77 -2.19
CA VAL A 33 15.85 -30.92 -3.32
C VAL A 33 16.94 -30.90 -4.39
N ARG A 34 18.22 -30.91 -4.03
CA ARG A 34 19.32 -30.98 -5.01
C ARG A 34 19.25 -32.28 -5.82
N ARG A 35 19.14 -33.45 -5.18
CA ARG A 35 19.01 -34.75 -5.85
C ARG A 35 17.79 -34.80 -6.78
N ILE A 36 16.66 -34.23 -6.35
CA ILE A 36 15.46 -34.12 -7.19
C ILE A 36 15.75 -33.24 -8.43
N CYS A 37 16.41 -32.10 -8.26
CA CYS A 37 16.78 -31.22 -9.38
C CYS A 37 17.74 -31.92 -10.36
N ASP A 38 18.76 -32.59 -9.84
CA ASP A 38 19.77 -33.30 -10.64
C ASP A 38 19.08 -34.39 -11.47
N PHE A 39 18.21 -35.20 -10.84
CA PHE A 39 17.41 -36.21 -11.54
C PHE A 39 16.52 -35.61 -12.63
N LEU A 40 15.79 -34.52 -12.34
CA LEU A 40 14.89 -33.90 -13.32
C LEU A 40 15.65 -33.28 -14.50
N LYS A 41 16.90 -32.82 -14.30
CA LYS A 41 17.75 -32.33 -15.38
C LYS A 41 18.32 -33.46 -16.24
N GLU A 42 18.75 -34.55 -15.61
CA GLU A 42 19.38 -35.69 -16.30
C GLU A 42 18.36 -36.56 -17.04
N THR A 43 17.20 -36.80 -16.45
CA THR A 43 16.20 -37.76 -16.96
C THR A 43 15.14 -37.13 -17.87
N CYS A 44 15.52 -36.10 -18.65
CA CYS A 44 14.72 -35.29 -19.59
C CYS A 44 13.31 -35.83 -19.91
N PHE A 45 12.29 -34.95 -19.98
CA PHE A 45 10.92 -35.38 -20.31
C PHE A 45 10.80 -35.70 -21.82
N ASP A 46 11.54 -36.70 -22.29
CA ASP A 46 11.70 -37.12 -23.69
C ASP A 46 12.12 -35.95 -24.62
N ASP A 47 11.24 -34.97 -24.85
CA ASP A 47 11.45 -33.73 -25.60
C ASP A 47 11.59 -32.44 -24.76
N ILE A 48 11.21 -32.43 -23.47
CA ILE A 48 11.30 -31.22 -22.62
C ILE A 48 12.59 -31.20 -21.80
N LYS A 49 13.38 -30.14 -21.96
CA LYS A 49 14.61 -29.87 -21.21
C LYS A 49 14.35 -28.91 -20.05
N VAL A 50 14.98 -29.17 -18.91
CA VAL A 50 15.01 -28.25 -17.78
C VAL A 50 16.22 -27.32 -17.95
N PHE A 51 15.99 -26.07 -18.35
CA PHE A 51 17.07 -25.08 -18.51
C PHE A 51 17.66 -24.68 -17.17
N LYS A 52 16.79 -24.44 -16.19
CA LYS A 52 17.14 -23.84 -14.92
C LYS A 52 16.20 -24.32 -13.83
N THR A 53 16.74 -24.48 -12.63
CA THR A 53 15.98 -24.86 -11.43
C THR A 53 16.22 -23.85 -10.34
N VAL A 54 15.17 -23.26 -9.80
CA VAL A 54 15.27 -22.19 -8.80
C VAL A 54 14.55 -22.61 -7.53
N LYS A 55 15.25 -22.47 -6.39
CA LYS A 55 14.67 -22.63 -5.06
C LYS A 55 14.07 -21.30 -4.62
N GLY A 56 12.75 -21.20 -4.65
CA GLY A 56 11.95 -20.08 -4.16
C GLY A 56 11.34 -20.35 -2.78
N GLY A 57 10.20 -19.73 -2.50
CA GLY A 57 9.47 -19.89 -1.24
C GLY A 57 10.26 -19.43 -0.01
N SER A 58 9.79 -19.84 1.17
CA SER A 58 10.44 -19.48 2.44
C SER A 58 11.85 -20.06 2.56
N ALA A 59 12.07 -21.27 2.05
CA ALA A 59 13.39 -21.91 2.06
C ALA A 59 14.41 -21.18 1.19
N GLY A 60 14.03 -20.81 -0.04
CA GLY A 60 14.91 -20.09 -0.98
C GLY A 60 15.26 -18.68 -0.53
N LYS A 61 14.29 -17.98 0.07
CA LYS A 61 14.46 -16.64 0.65
C LYS A 61 15.25 -16.64 1.97
N GLY A 62 15.39 -17.81 2.61
CA GLY A 62 16.06 -17.94 3.92
C GLY A 62 15.18 -17.49 5.10
N THR A 63 13.86 -17.61 4.98
CA THR A 63 12.84 -17.20 5.97
C THR A 63 11.91 -18.37 6.37
N ALA A 64 12.40 -19.59 6.21
CA ALA A 64 11.71 -20.82 6.62
C ALA A 64 11.40 -20.84 8.13
N LEU A 65 10.20 -21.33 8.46
CA LEU A 65 9.68 -21.66 9.78
C LEU A 65 9.77 -23.17 10.09
N LYS A 66 10.09 -23.51 11.34
CA LYS A 66 10.03 -24.89 11.84
C LYS A 66 8.60 -25.46 11.73
N ASN A 67 8.47 -26.65 11.15
CA ASN A 67 7.21 -27.41 10.97
C ASN A 67 6.10 -26.69 10.22
N ASN A 68 6.42 -25.60 9.52
CA ASN A 68 5.40 -24.72 8.96
C ASN A 68 5.86 -23.99 7.69
N SER A 69 6.98 -24.43 7.09
CA SER A 69 7.54 -23.85 5.87
C SER A 69 6.92 -24.42 4.62
N ASP A 70 6.92 -23.56 3.60
CA ASP A 70 6.85 -23.89 2.19
C ASP A 70 8.24 -23.69 1.55
N ALA A 71 8.54 -24.51 0.55
CA ALA A 71 9.64 -24.28 -0.37
C ALA A 71 9.09 -24.36 -1.79
N ASP A 72 9.55 -23.48 -2.66
CA ASP A 72 9.16 -23.55 -4.06
C ASP A 72 10.33 -24.11 -4.86
N LEU A 73 10.09 -25.11 -5.69
CA LEU A 73 11.01 -25.59 -6.69
C LEU A 73 10.47 -25.20 -8.07
N VAL A 74 11.00 -24.11 -8.61
CA VAL A 74 10.61 -23.63 -9.94
C VAL A 74 11.48 -24.29 -11.00
N LEU A 75 10.83 -24.94 -11.96
CA LEU A 75 11.45 -25.60 -13.10
C LEU A 75 11.21 -24.74 -14.34
N PHE A 76 12.28 -24.17 -14.90
CA PHE A 76 12.22 -23.45 -16.16
C PHE A 76 12.41 -24.42 -17.32
N LEU A 77 11.40 -24.51 -18.17
CA LEU A 77 11.27 -25.60 -19.14
C LEU A 77 11.33 -25.09 -20.58
N SER A 78 11.97 -25.88 -21.45
CA SER A 78 12.13 -25.55 -22.86
C SER A 78 10.84 -25.59 -23.68
N CYS A 79 9.79 -26.21 -23.17
CA CYS A 79 8.50 -26.32 -23.86
C CYS A 79 7.65 -25.05 -23.79
N PHE A 80 8.03 -24.07 -22.97
CA PHE A 80 7.32 -22.81 -22.89
C PHE A 80 8.10 -21.74 -23.64
N SER A 81 7.50 -21.19 -24.70
CA SER A 81 8.05 -20.07 -25.47
C SER A 81 7.48 -18.72 -25.07
N SER A 82 6.35 -18.69 -24.37
CA SER A 82 5.68 -17.48 -23.91
C SER A 82 4.89 -17.72 -22.61
N TYR A 83 4.40 -16.63 -22.01
CA TYR A 83 3.46 -16.68 -20.90
C TYR A 83 2.18 -17.46 -21.25
N CYS A 84 1.62 -17.24 -22.45
CA CYS A 84 0.43 -17.94 -22.91
C CYS A 84 0.69 -19.45 -23.05
N ASP A 85 1.83 -19.86 -23.61
CA ASP A 85 2.18 -21.27 -23.75
C ASP A 85 2.30 -21.98 -22.41
N GLN A 86 2.85 -21.30 -21.39
CA GLN A 86 2.86 -21.81 -20.03
C GLN A 86 1.43 -22.03 -19.52
N MET A 87 0.54 -21.06 -19.69
CA MET A 87 -0.83 -21.16 -19.20
C MET A 87 -1.59 -22.32 -19.84
N GLU A 88 -1.44 -22.50 -21.16
CA GLU A 88 -2.14 -23.53 -21.93
C GLU A 88 -1.59 -24.94 -21.67
N ASN A 89 -0.26 -25.10 -21.60
CA ASN A 89 0.39 -26.41 -21.54
C ASN A 89 0.75 -26.87 -20.12
N ARG A 90 0.63 -26.01 -19.10
CA ARG A 90 1.03 -26.30 -17.71
C ARG A 90 0.44 -27.60 -17.17
N ALA A 91 -0.84 -27.88 -17.45
CA ALA A 91 -1.51 -29.07 -16.91
C ALA A 91 -0.83 -30.37 -17.39
N ALA A 92 -0.61 -30.49 -18.71
CA ALA A 92 0.07 -31.64 -19.29
C ALA A 92 1.50 -31.79 -18.76
N VAL A 93 2.24 -30.67 -18.65
CA VAL A 93 3.60 -30.65 -18.11
C VAL A 93 3.65 -31.08 -16.64
N LEU A 94 2.68 -30.67 -15.81
CA LEU A 94 2.58 -31.10 -14.41
C LEU A 94 2.35 -32.60 -14.29
N ASP A 95 1.54 -33.19 -15.16
CA ASP A 95 1.34 -34.65 -15.20
C ASP A 95 2.65 -35.38 -15.53
N THR A 96 3.44 -34.86 -16.47
CA THR A 96 4.76 -35.44 -16.79
C THR A 96 5.74 -35.29 -15.62
N ILE A 97 5.78 -34.12 -14.95
CA ILE A 97 6.56 -33.89 -13.73
C ILE A 97 6.17 -34.89 -12.64
N LYS A 98 4.88 -35.11 -12.43
CA LYS A 98 4.38 -36.07 -11.43
C LYS A 98 4.87 -37.49 -11.69
N GLN A 99 4.80 -37.96 -12.94
CA GLN A 99 5.29 -39.29 -13.31
C GLN A 99 6.80 -39.42 -13.04
N LYS A 100 7.59 -38.42 -13.43
CA LYS A 100 9.05 -38.43 -13.22
C LYS A 100 9.43 -38.34 -11.74
N LEU A 101 8.71 -37.56 -10.92
CA LEU A 101 8.94 -37.52 -9.47
C LEU A 101 8.62 -38.86 -8.78
N ASN A 102 7.56 -39.55 -9.21
CA ASN A 102 7.28 -40.89 -8.71
C ASN A 102 8.38 -41.89 -9.06
N ARG A 103 8.95 -41.80 -10.27
CA ARG A 103 10.11 -42.59 -10.68
C ARG A 103 11.37 -42.23 -9.89
N CYS A 104 11.63 -40.94 -9.67
CA CYS A 104 12.73 -40.43 -8.84
C CYS A 104 12.67 -41.06 -7.43
N ARG A 105 11.50 -41.06 -6.82
CA ARG A 105 11.26 -41.66 -5.50
C ARG A 105 11.56 -43.16 -5.45
N GLN A 106 11.29 -43.89 -6.53
CA GLN A 106 11.57 -45.33 -6.62
C GLN A 106 13.04 -45.65 -6.91
N THR A 107 13.76 -44.72 -7.54
CA THR A 107 15.12 -44.95 -8.06
C THR A 107 16.21 -44.39 -7.14
N ILE A 108 15.93 -43.31 -6.42
CA ILE A 108 16.91 -42.60 -5.58
C ILE A 108 16.62 -42.87 -4.10
N ALA A 109 17.65 -43.25 -3.36
CA ALA A 109 17.59 -43.34 -1.90
C ALA A 109 17.67 -41.95 -1.26
N PHE A 110 16.69 -41.62 -0.41
CA PHE A 110 16.63 -40.39 0.37
C PHE A 110 16.80 -40.67 1.88
N SER A 111 17.47 -39.73 2.57
CA SER A 111 17.60 -39.74 4.03
C SER A 111 16.33 -39.31 4.76
N VAL A 112 15.34 -38.83 4.00
CA VAL A 112 14.05 -38.30 4.43
C VAL A 112 12.94 -39.05 3.70
N ASP A 113 11.72 -38.97 4.22
CA ASP A 113 10.54 -39.49 3.55
C ASP A 113 10.01 -38.45 2.57
N VAL A 114 9.70 -38.87 1.35
CA VAL A 114 9.23 -38.00 0.26
C VAL A 114 7.89 -38.52 -0.24
N GLU A 115 6.84 -37.74 -0.04
CA GLU A 115 5.48 -38.08 -0.47
C GLU A 115 5.01 -37.10 -1.54
N VAL A 116 4.53 -37.61 -2.68
CA VAL A 116 3.93 -36.78 -3.73
C VAL A 116 2.45 -36.64 -3.42
N SER A 117 1.99 -35.42 -3.15
CA SER A 117 0.60 -35.15 -2.81
C SER A 117 -0.30 -35.19 -4.04
N GLN A 118 -1.57 -35.55 -3.86
CA GLN A 118 -2.58 -35.39 -4.91
C GLN A 118 -3.06 -33.92 -4.96
N PRO A 119 -3.46 -33.41 -6.14
CA PRO A 119 -4.03 -32.06 -6.26
C PRO A 119 -5.21 -31.88 -5.30
N LYS A 120 -5.16 -30.85 -4.46
CA LYS A 120 -6.17 -30.61 -3.40
C LYS A 120 -7.52 -30.12 -3.95
N GLU A 121 -7.58 -29.61 -5.20
CA GLU A 121 -8.80 -29.07 -5.82
C GLU A 121 -9.21 -29.88 -7.07
N LYS A 122 -10.43 -30.43 -7.04
CA LYS A 122 -11.08 -31.02 -8.23
C LYS A 122 -11.69 -29.89 -9.07
N GLY A 123 -11.29 -29.78 -10.34
CA GLY A 123 -11.95 -28.92 -11.34
C GLY A 123 -11.20 -27.66 -11.78
N ILE A 124 -10.00 -27.38 -11.25
CA ILE A 124 -9.13 -26.28 -11.69
C ILE A 124 -7.77 -26.88 -12.06
N CYS A 125 -7.18 -26.43 -13.19
CA CYS A 125 -5.83 -26.85 -13.57
C CYS A 125 -4.84 -26.40 -12.46
N PRO A 126 -4.16 -27.33 -11.77
CA PRO A 126 -3.28 -26.98 -10.67
C PRO A 126 -2.13 -26.11 -11.16
N ARG A 127 -1.69 -25.15 -10.33
CA ARG A 127 -0.52 -24.32 -10.64
C ARG A 127 0.80 -24.99 -10.27
N SER A 128 0.76 -25.90 -9.31
CA SER A 128 1.91 -26.61 -8.74
C SER A 128 1.59 -28.07 -8.46
N LEU A 129 2.65 -28.84 -8.26
CA LEU A 129 2.59 -30.18 -7.67
C LEU A 129 3.31 -30.15 -6.32
N SER A 130 2.61 -30.46 -5.24
CA SER A 130 3.19 -30.44 -3.90
C SER A 130 3.81 -31.78 -3.53
N ILE A 131 5.00 -31.75 -2.95
CA ILE A 131 5.66 -32.90 -2.33
C ILE A 131 5.95 -32.60 -0.85
N THR A 132 5.78 -33.58 0.02
CA THR A 132 6.12 -33.46 1.44
C THR A 132 7.46 -34.11 1.69
N ILE A 133 8.38 -33.38 2.32
CA ILE A 133 9.67 -33.91 2.78
C ILE A 133 9.63 -33.98 4.31
N GLN A 134 9.77 -35.16 4.88
CA GLN A 134 9.68 -35.39 6.33
C GLN A 134 10.93 -36.06 6.89
N SER A 135 11.40 -35.57 8.04
CA SER A 135 12.52 -36.17 8.77
C SER A 135 12.11 -37.48 9.45
N LYS A 136 12.90 -38.53 9.21
CA LYS A 136 12.71 -39.87 9.82
C LYS A 136 12.88 -39.88 11.34
N ARG A 137 13.64 -38.92 11.90
CA ARG A 137 14.07 -38.94 13.30
C ARG A 137 13.42 -37.87 14.18
N ARG A 138 12.94 -36.76 13.60
CA ARG A 138 12.62 -35.54 14.37
C ARG A 138 11.24 -34.93 14.14
N TRP A 139 10.32 -35.61 13.46
CA TRP A 139 8.95 -35.13 13.22
C TRP A 139 8.89 -33.73 12.55
N GLU A 140 9.99 -33.28 11.92
CA GLU A 140 10.01 -32.05 11.12
C GLU A 140 9.59 -32.37 9.69
N SER A 141 8.73 -31.53 9.12
CA SER A 141 8.28 -31.65 7.73
C SER A 141 8.26 -30.30 7.01
N ILE A 142 8.38 -30.36 5.69
CA ILE A 142 8.25 -29.22 4.79
C ILE A 142 7.45 -29.62 3.54
N GLU A 143 6.51 -28.78 3.15
CA GLU A 143 5.80 -28.90 1.87
C GLU A 143 6.61 -28.16 0.81
N VAL A 144 6.90 -28.83 -0.30
CA VAL A 144 7.64 -28.26 -1.43
C VAL A 144 6.75 -28.24 -2.66
N ASP A 145 6.45 -27.05 -3.17
CA ASP A 145 5.68 -26.87 -4.39
C ASP A 145 6.59 -26.89 -5.61
N VAL A 146 6.36 -27.84 -6.52
CA VAL A 146 7.06 -27.93 -7.80
C VAL A 146 6.26 -27.19 -8.86
N LEU A 147 6.87 -26.15 -9.44
CA LEU A 147 6.20 -25.17 -10.29
C LEU A 147 6.89 -25.08 -11.65
N PRO A 148 6.25 -25.52 -12.75
CA PRO A 148 6.77 -25.31 -14.10
C PRO A 148 6.57 -23.84 -14.52
N ALA A 149 7.60 -23.24 -15.11
CA ALA A 149 7.60 -21.82 -15.48
C ALA A 149 8.29 -21.55 -16.83
N TYR A 150 7.81 -20.52 -17.53
CA TYR A 150 8.46 -19.89 -18.68
C TYR A 150 9.65 -19.04 -18.21
N ASP A 151 10.81 -19.17 -18.88
CA ASP A 151 12.02 -18.43 -18.53
C ASP A 151 12.05 -17.04 -19.17
N ALA A 152 11.13 -16.18 -18.73
CA ALA A 152 10.98 -14.84 -19.28
C ALA A 152 12.20 -13.93 -19.03
N LEU A 153 13.01 -14.24 -18.01
CA LEU A 153 14.18 -13.45 -17.63
C LEU A 153 15.46 -13.93 -18.31
N GLY A 154 15.50 -15.19 -18.77
CA GLY A 154 16.71 -15.83 -19.24
C GLY A 154 17.82 -15.83 -18.17
N GLN A 155 18.99 -15.29 -18.52
CA GLN A 155 20.12 -15.17 -17.60
C GLN A 155 19.94 -13.94 -16.69
N VAL A 156 19.69 -14.18 -15.41
CA VAL A 156 19.54 -13.10 -14.42
C VAL A 156 20.90 -12.68 -13.88
N THR A 157 21.24 -11.41 -14.04
CA THR A 157 22.36 -10.76 -13.35
C THR A 157 21.87 -10.05 -12.08
N SER A 158 22.51 -10.34 -10.94
CA SER A 158 22.12 -9.73 -9.67
C SER A 158 22.30 -8.20 -9.73
N GLY A 159 21.24 -7.46 -9.39
CA GLY A 159 21.26 -6.00 -9.34
C GLY A 159 20.96 -5.29 -10.68
N SER A 160 20.76 -6.03 -11.78
CA SER A 160 20.30 -5.45 -13.04
C SER A 160 18.78 -5.55 -13.19
N LYS A 161 18.18 -4.52 -13.77
CA LYS A 161 16.76 -4.53 -14.16
C LYS A 161 16.53 -5.46 -15.36
N PRO A 162 15.44 -6.25 -15.37
CA PRO A 162 15.00 -6.93 -16.59
C PRO A 162 14.70 -5.95 -17.72
N SER A 163 14.72 -6.45 -18.95
CA SER A 163 14.27 -5.68 -20.11
C SER A 163 12.79 -5.30 -19.94
N PRO A 164 12.38 -4.04 -20.23
CA PRO A 164 10.98 -3.63 -20.19
C PRO A 164 10.05 -4.55 -21.01
N GLN A 165 10.53 -5.08 -22.14
CA GLN A 165 9.78 -6.00 -23.01
C GLN A 165 9.21 -7.20 -22.24
N VAL A 166 9.95 -7.72 -21.25
CA VAL A 166 9.51 -8.86 -20.42
C VAL A 166 8.18 -8.54 -19.73
N TYR A 167 8.06 -7.33 -19.18
CA TYR A 167 6.84 -6.88 -18.51
C TYR A 167 5.76 -6.43 -19.48
N GLU A 168 6.13 -5.95 -20.66
CA GLU A 168 5.18 -5.63 -21.72
C GLU A 168 4.46 -6.89 -22.20
N ASP A 169 5.20 -7.94 -22.51
CA ASP A 169 4.66 -9.24 -22.92
C ASP A 169 3.78 -9.83 -21.82
N LEU A 170 4.20 -9.68 -20.55
CA LEU A 170 3.43 -10.10 -19.38
C LEU A 170 2.07 -9.39 -19.29
N ILE A 171 2.05 -8.07 -19.47
CA ILE A 171 0.81 -7.27 -19.43
C ILE A 171 -0.07 -7.57 -20.64
N GLN A 172 0.53 -7.78 -21.81
CA GLN A 172 -0.16 -8.13 -23.06
C GLN A 172 -0.78 -9.53 -23.02
N ALA A 173 -0.23 -10.46 -22.23
CA ALA A 173 -0.83 -11.78 -22.01
C ALA A 173 -2.22 -11.72 -21.35
N ARG A 174 -2.61 -10.58 -20.75
CA ARG A 174 -3.94 -10.31 -20.16
C ARG A 174 -4.43 -11.39 -19.18
N ALA A 175 -3.50 -12.10 -18.55
CA ALA A 175 -3.82 -13.09 -17.53
C ALA A 175 -4.26 -12.42 -16.22
N ARG A 176 -4.73 -13.25 -15.28
CA ARG A 176 -5.03 -12.78 -13.92
C ARG A 176 -3.75 -12.27 -13.25
N PRO A 177 -3.82 -11.21 -12.42
CA PRO A 177 -2.66 -10.75 -11.67
C PRO A 177 -1.95 -11.87 -10.92
N GLY A 178 -0.63 -11.93 -11.07
CA GLY A 178 0.22 -12.96 -10.46
C GLY A 178 0.07 -14.37 -11.03
N GLU A 179 -0.60 -14.58 -12.18
CA GLU A 179 -0.65 -15.90 -12.84
C GLU A 179 0.77 -16.43 -13.17
N PHE A 180 1.67 -15.52 -13.54
CA PHE A 180 3.02 -15.84 -14.01
C PHE A 180 4.14 -15.45 -13.03
N CYS A 181 3.81 -15.19 -11.76
CA CYS A 181 4.79 -14.77 -10.75
C CYS A 181 5.95 -15.78 -10.59
N THR A 182 5.72 -17.06 -10.94
CA THR A 182 6.73 -18.12 -10.97
C THR A 182 7.90 -17.79 -11.90
N SER A 183 7.65 -17.09 -13.01
CA SER A 183 8.67 -16.66 -13.97
C SER A 183 9.66 -15.66 -13.36
N PHE A 184 9.24 -14.97 -12.29
CA PHE A 184 10.00 -13.93 -11.60
C PHE A 184 10.52 -14.36 -10.21
N THR A 185 10.49 -15.66 -9.92
CA THR A 185 10.87 -16.20 -8.59
C THR A 185 12.32 -15.85 -8.21
N GLU A 186 13.23 -15.69 -9.17
CA GLU A 186 14.61 -15.27 -8.89
C GLU A 186 14.66 -13.85 -8.30
N LEU A 187 13.93 -12.92 -8.91
CA LEU A 187 13.84 -11.54 -8.45
C LEU A 187 13.18 -11.47 -7.07
N GLN A 188 12.05 -12.16 -6.88
CA GLN A 188 11.36 -12.24 -5.58
C GLN A 188 12.25 -12.86 -4.49
N ARG A 189 13.02 -13.90 -4.83
CA ARG A 189 13.97 -14.54 -3.91
C ARG A 189 15.07 -13.56 -3.53
N ASP A 190 15.71 -12.94 -4.52
CA ASP A 190 16.89 -12.11 -4.30
C ASP A 190 16.54 -10.82 -3.53
N PHE A 191 15.35 -10.27 -3.77
CA PHE A 191 14.78 -9.14 -3.03
C PHE A 191 14.73 -9.37 -1.50
N VAL A 192 14.36 -10.60 -1.07
CA VAL A 192 14.29 -10.98 0.35
C VAL A 192 15.61 -11.55 0.86
N LYS A 193 16.30 -12.34 0.04
CA LYS A 193 17.48 -13.13 0.46
C LYS A 193 18.66 -12.25 0.85
N ARG A 194 18.84 -11.09 0.22
CA ARG A 194 19.95 -10.17 0.53
C ARG A 194 19.84 -9.46 1.88
N ARG A 195 18.68 -9.55 2.55
CA ARG A 195 18.42 -8.80 3.79
C ARG A 195 19.15 -9.42 5.00
N PRO A 196 19.46 -8.61 6.04
CA PRO A 196 20.21 -9.06 7.22
C PRO A 196 19.55 -10.24 7.95
N ALA A 197 20.36 -11.01 8.69
CA ALA A 197 19.86 -12.16 9.45
C ALA A 197 18.83 -11.78 10.50
N LYS A 198 19.04 -10.65 11.21
CA LYS A 198 18.10 -10.13 12.20
C LYS A 198 16.75 -9.75 11.57
N PHE A 199 16.77 -9.13 10.40
CA PHE A 199 15.56 -8.86 9.61
C PHE A 199 14.80 -10.14 9.24
N LYS A 200 15.51 -11.21 8.84
CA LYS A 200 14.88 -12.50 8.56
C LYS A 200 14.21 -13.11 9.80
N ASN A 201 14.67 -12.81 11.01
CA ASN A 201 13.99 -13.22 12.25
C ASN A 201 12.68 -12.47 12.46
N LEU A 202 12.64 -11.15 12.22
CA LEU A 202 11.40 -10.39 12.22
C LEU A 202 10.40 -10.94 11.19
N LEU A 203 10.85 -11.26 9.97
CA LEU A 203 10.00 -11.89 8.96
C LEU A 203 9.42 -13.23 9.44
N ARG A 204 10.22 -14.08 10.10
CA ARG A 204 9.72 -15.33 10.69
C ARG A 204 8.64 -15.08 11.72
N LEU A 205 8.82 -14.08 12.58
CA LEU A 205 7.84 -13.72 13.61
C LEU A 205 6.49 -13.31 12.99
N VAL A 206 6.51 -12.40 12.02
CA VAL A 206 5.30 -11.94 11.31
C VAL A 206 4.62 -13.10 10.57
N LYS A 207 5.41 -13.96 9.91
CA LYS A 207 4.90 -15.14 9.20
C LYS A 207 4.26 -16.15 10.15
N HIS A 208 4.86 -16.38 11.32
CA HIS A 208 4.31 -17.25 12.34
C HIS A 208 2.96 -16.71 12.83
N TRP A 209 2.90 -15.42 13.19
CA TRP A 209 1.66 -14.76 13.60
C TRP A 209 0.55 -14.90 12.54
N TYR A 210 0.87 -14.60 11.28
CA TYR A 210 -0.07 -14.76 10.17
C TYR A 210 -0.54 -16.21 10.00
N LYS A 211 0.38 -17.18 10.12
CA LYS A 211 0.03 -18.58 9.94
C LYS A 211 -0.89 -19.10 11.03
N GLU A 212 -0.66 -18.72 12.28
CA GLU A 212 -1.57 -19.06 13.39
C GLU A 212 -2.97 -18.53 13.14
N LEU A 213 -3.10 -17.33 12.56
CA LEU A 213 -4.41 -16.78 12.18
C LEU A 213 -5.05 -17.54 11.02
N SER A 214 -4.27 -17.92 10.01
CA SER A 214 -4.78 -18.63 8.83
C SER A 214 -5.33 -20.04 9.12
N LYS A 215 -5.08 -20.58 10.33
CA LYS A 215 -5.67 -21.86 10.77
C LYS A 215 -7.17 -21.74 11.06
N THR A 216 -7.64 -20.56 11.46
CA THR A 216 -9.03 -20.31 11.85
C THR A 216 -9.76 -19.36 10.90
N ALA A 217 -9.02 -18.57 10.12
CA ALA A 217 -9.56 -17.61 9.18
C ALA A 217 -9.24 -17.98 7.72
N SER A 218 -10.23 -17.78 6.84
CA SER A 218 -10.08 -17.92 5.38
C SER A 218 -10.19 -16.56 4.70
N GLY A 219 -9.76 -16.46 3.43
CA GLY A 219 -9.88 -15.22 2.65
C GLY A 219 -8.89 -14.11 3.00
N LEU A 220 -7.90 -14.39 3.85
CA LEU A 220 -6.83 -13.46 4.21
C LEU A 220 -5.97 -13.07 2.99
N PRO A 221 -5.32 -11.89 3.01
CA PRO A 221 -4.35 -11.51 2.00
C PRO A 221 -3.16 -12.47 1.98
N PRO A 222 -2.49 -12.69 0.84
CA PRO A 222 -1.43 -13.68 0.75
C PRO A 222 -0.30 -13.36 1.74
N LYS A 223 0.29 -14.41 2.33
CA LYS A 223 1.45 -14.31 3.25
C LYS A 223 2.55 -13.40 2.70
N TYR A 224 2.77 -13.44 1.38
CA TYR A 224 3.79 -12.62 0.71
C TYR A 224 3.53 -11.11 0.84
N ALA A 225 2.28 -10.66 0.90
CA ALA A 225 1.96 -9.25 1.15
C ALA A 225 2.48 -8.78 2.51
N LEU A 226 2.42 -9.63 3.55
CA LEU A 226 2.97 -9.32 4.87
C LEU A 226 4.50 -9.38 4.89
N GLU A 227 5.11 -10.27 4.09
CA GLU A 227 6.56 -10.27 3.91
C GLU A 227 7.03 -8.92 3.34
N LEU A 228 6.35 -8.43 2.29
CA LEU A 228 6.66 -7.14 1.67
C LEU A 228 6.35 -5.95 2.59
N LEU A 229 5.23 -5.97 3.33
CA LEU A 229 4.92 -4.93 4.30
C LEU A 229 5.97 -4.85 5.42
N THR A 230 6.50 -6.00 5.84
CA THR A 230 7.57 -6.07 6.84
C THR A 230 8.89 -5.50 6.29
N ILE A 231 9.21 -5.78 5.02
CA ILE A 231 10.36 -5.18 4.33
C ILE A 231 10.20 -3.67 4.28
N TYR A 232 9.04 -3.17 3.84
CA TYR A 232 8.74 -1.75 3.77
C TYR A 232 8.88 -1.05 5.14
N ALA A 233 8.34 -1.66 6.21
CA ALA A 233 8.44 -1.11 7.56
C ALA A 233 9.90 -0.97 8.02
N TRP A 234 10.73 -1.98 7.75
CA TRP A 234 12.14 -1.97 8.12
C TRP A 234 12.97 -1.00 7.27
N GLU A 235 12.78 -0.99 5.95
CA GLU A 235 13.46 -0.07 5.03
C GLU A 235 13.17 1.38 5.43
N SER A 236 11.90 1.72 5.63
CA SER A 236 11.46 3.08 5.93
C SER A 236 11.80 3.50 7.36
N GLY A 237 11.55 2.62 8.33
CA GLY A 237 11.63 2.95 9.75
C GLY A 237 13.05 2.93 10.33
N THR A 238 13.93 2.10 9.75
CA THR A 238 15.30 1.92 10.25
C THR A 238 16.36 2.40 9.28
N LYS A 239 15.99 2.79 8.06
CA LYS A 239 16.92 3.09 6.96
C LYS A 239 17.87 1.92 6.69
N GLU A 240 17.29 0.72 6.61
CA GLU A 240 18.00 -0.55 6.35
C GLU A 240 19.05 -0.92 7.40
N ALA A 241 18.87 -0.51 8.66
CA ALA A 241 19.80 -0.83 9.73
C ALA A 241 19.86 -2.34 10.00
N GLU A 242 21.08 -2.87 10.17
CA GLU A 242 21.29 -4.28 10.55
C GLU A 242 20.82 -4.57 11.97
N ASN A 243 20.98 -3.58 12.87
CA ASN A 243 20.64 -3.67 14.28
C ASN A 243 19.38 -2.84 14.57
N PHE A 244 18.35 -3.49 15.09
CA PHE A 244 17.08 -2.88 15.51
C PHE A 244 16.40 -3.75 16.57
N SER A 245 15.34 -3.27 17.20
CA SER A 245 14.52 -4.07 18.13
C SER A 245 13.44 -4.87 17.38
N THR A 246 13.44 -6.19 17.54
CA THR A 246 12.43 -7.07 16.92
C THR A 246 11.02 -6.74 17.40
N ALA A 247 10.85 -6.35 18.66
CA ALA A 247 9.56 -5.94 19.21
C ALA A 247 9.03 -4.65 18.55
N GLU A 248 9.89 -3.65 18.36
CA GLU A 248 9.52 -2.40 17.69
C GLU A 248 9.13 -2.66 16.24
N GLY A 249 9.89 -3.50 15.53
CA GLY A 249 9.58 -3.88 14.16
C GLY A 249 8.26 -4.64 14.04
N PHE A 250 8.04 -5.63 14.91
CA PHE A 250 6.80 -6.40 14.93
C PHE A 250 5.59 -5.50 15.23
N ARG A 251 5.72 -4.64 16.25
CA ARG A 251 4.69 -3.67 16.62
C ARG A 251 4.40 -2.66 15.50
N THR A 252 5.42 -2.23 14.75
CA THR A 252 5.29 -1.35 13.58
C THR A 252 4.49 -2.01 12.47
N VAL A 253 4.76 -3.29 12.16
CA VAL A 253 3.96 -4.04 11.18
C VAL A 253 2.50 -4.15 11.61
N MET A 254 2.25 -4.43 12.90
CA MET A 254 0.87 -4.45 13.42
C MET A 254 0.18 -3.08 13.29
N GLU A 255 0.90 -1.97 13.48
CA GLU A 255 0.35 -0.62 13.29
C GLU A 255 -0.05 -0.35 11.83
N LEU A 256 0.83 -0.72 10.90
CA LEU A 256 0.57 -0.58 9.47
C LEU A 256 -0.64 -1.41 9.02
N LEU A 257 -0.81 -2.61 9.58
CA LEU A 257 -1.98 -3.45 9.31
C LEU A 257 -3.28 -2.81 9.84
N CYS A 258 -3.25 -2.12 10.99
CA CYS A 258 -4.41 -1.37 11.47
C CYS A 258 -4.77 -0.20 10.54
N ARG A 259 -3.78 0.37 9.82
CA ARG A 259 -3.93 1.47 8.87
C ARG A 259 -3.98 0.99 7.41
N TYR A 260 -4.46 -0.23 7.17
CA TYR A 260 -4.42 -0.84 5.84
C TYR A 260 -5.12 0.00 4.74
N GLN A 261 -6.14 0.78 5.10
CA GLN A 261 -6.86 1.68 4.19
C GLN A 261 -6.02 2.85 3.68
N GLU A 262 -4.83 3.06 4.23
CA GLU A 262 -3.88 4.10 3.82
C GLU A 262 -2.64 3.50 3.12
N LEU A 263 -2.52 2.16 3.06
CA LEU A 263 -1.32 1.50 2.54
C LEU A 263 -1.17 1.70 1.04
N CYS A 264 -0.05 2.31 0.65
CA CYS A 264 0.37 2.43 -0.75
C CYS A 264 1.89 2.21 -0.83
N VAL A 265 2.26 0.96 -1.09
CA VAL A 265 3.62 0.43 -1.01
C VAL A 265 4.00 -0.19 -2.35
N TYR A 266 5.16 0.20 -2.87
CA TYR A 266 5.71 -0.29 -4.12
C TYR A 266 7.22 -0.07 -4.14
N TRP A 267 7.89 -0.80 -5.03
CA TRP A 267 9.31 -0.64 -5.32
C TRP A 267 9.51 -0.40 -6.81
N THR A 268 10.61 0.27 -7.16
CA THR A 268 11.01 0.56 -8.54
C THR A 268 12.32 -0.13 -8.90
N GLU A 269 12.60 -1.23 -8.19
CA GLU A 269 13.88 -1.91 -8.30
C GLU A 269 14.01 -2.71 -9.59
N PHE A 270 12.95 -3.42 -10.00
CA PHE A 270 12.97 -4.23 -11.22
C PHE A 270 12.15 -3.64 -12.36
N TYR A 271 11.34 -2.61 -12.11
CA TYR A 271 10.58 -1.88 -13.11
C TYR A 271 10.39 -0.41 -12.70
N ASP A 272 10.09 0.49 -13.64
CA ASP A 272 10.02 1.93 -13.40
C ASP A 272 8.65 2.53 -13.70
N LEU A 273 8.18 3.41 -12.80
CA LEU A 273 6.95 4.19 -12.97
C LEU A 273 7.03 5.21 -14.11
N GLN A 274 8.25 5.58 -14.50
CA GLN A 274 8.54 6.53 -15.57
C GLN A 274 8.64 5.87 -16.95
N SER A 275 8.60 4.52 -17.02
CA SER A 275 8.63 3.84 -18.31
C SER A 275 7.42 4.27 -19.15
N PRO A 276 7.61 4.64 -20.43
CA PRO A 276 6.51 5.03 -21.29
C PRO A 276 5.54 3.88 -21.57
N VAL A 277 6.00 2.63 -21.42
CA VAL A 277 5.20 1.45 -21.76
C VAL A 277 4.49 0.86 -20.54
N ILE A 278 5.22 0.58 -19.46
CA ILE A 278 4.64 -0.04 -18.25
C ILE A 278 4.20 0.99 -17.19
N GLY A 279 4.73 2.21 -17.24
CA GLY A 279 4.40 3.28 -16.28
C GLY A 279 2.92 3.62 -16.21
N PRO A 280 2.19 3.77 -17.35
CA PRO A 280 0.74 3.99 -17.33
C PRO A 280 -0.04 2.87 -16.63
N HIS A 281 0.38 1.60 -16.82
CA HIS A 281 -0.23 0.46 -16.15
C HIS A 281 -0.02 0.54 -14.63
N LEU A 282 1.22 0.80 -14.19
CA LEU A 282 1.57 0.92 -12.77
C LEU A 282 0.85 2.10 -12.09
N LYS A 283 0.86 3.30 -12.70
CA LYS A 283 0.14 4.49 -12.21
C LYS A 283 -1.37 4.27 -12.11
N ARG A 284 -1.94 3.37 -12.93
CA ARG A 284 -3.35 2.97 -12.81
C ARG A 284 -3.55 2.06 -11.59
N LEU A 285 -2.67 1.08 -11.37
CA LEU A 285 -2.73 0.21 -10.19
C LEU A 285 -2.57 0.99 -8.87
N LEU A 286 -1.64 1.95 -8.84
CA LEU A 286 -1.39 2.79 -7.67
C LEU A 286 -2.54 3.74 -7.31
N ARG A 287 -3.48 3.98 -8.24
CA ARG A 287 -4.69 4.77 -7.99
C ARG A 287 -5.89 3.92 -7.55
N GLU A 288 -5.73 2.60 -7.44
CA GLU A 288 -6.79 1.73 -6.93
C GLU A 288 -7.04 1.99 -5.43
N PRO A 289 -8.24 1.64 -4.91
CA PRO A 289 -8.51 1.73 -3.48
C PRO A 289 -7.49 0.92 -2.66
N CYS A 290 -6.95 1.55 -1.62
CA CYS A 290 -6.05 0.90 -0.67
C CYS A 290 -6.70 -0.33 0.02
N PRO A 291 -5.90 -1.33 0.42
CA PRO A 291 -4.43 -1.34 0.41
C PRO A 291 -3.86 -1.64 -0.98
N VAL A 292 -2.85 -0.86 -1.36
CA VAL A 292 -2.03 -1.09 -2.56
C VAL A 292 -0.65 -1.54 -2.14
N ILE A 293 -0.33 -2.81 -2.40
CA ILE A 293 1.02 -3.38 -2.25
C ILE A 293 1.40 -4.03 -3.57
N LEU A 294 2.33 -3.42 -4.31
CA LEU A 294 2.83 -3.99 -5.56
C LEU A 294 3.97 -4.97 -5.29
N ASP A 295 3.96 -6.10 -5.98
CA ASP A 295 5.06 -7.06 -5.96
C ASP A 295 6.28 -6.44 -6.66
N PRO A 296 7.44 -6.27 -6.00
CA PRO A 296 8.62 -5.67 -6.62
C PRO A 296 9.04 -6.36 -7.93
N ALA A 297 8.70 -7.64 -8.12
CA ALA A 297 9.09 -8.46 -9.27
C ALA A 297 7.97 -8.70 -10.30
N ASP A 298 6.70 -8.43 -9.96
CA ASP A 298 5.55 -8.68 -10.84
C ASP A 298 4.61 -7.47 -10.85
N PRO A 299 4.60 -6.66 -11.91
CA PRO A 299 3.83 -5.42 -11.97
C PRO A 299 2.34 -5.63 -12.32
N THR A 300 1.84 -6.87 -12.42
CA THR A 300 0.49 -7.14 -13.00
C THR A 300 -0.67 -6.80 -12.08
N GLY A 301 -0.45 -6.68 -10.78
CA GLY A 301 -1.51 -6.23 -9.88
C GLY A 301 -1.15 -6.15 -8.41
N THR A 302 -2.15 -5.71 -7.66
CA THR A 302 -2.04 -5.42 -6.24
C THR A 302 -2.19 -6.69 -5.40
N LEU A 303 -1.21 -6.98 -4.55
CA LEU A 303 -1.24 -8.13 -3.66
C LEU A 303 -2.34 -8.00 -2.60
N GLY A 304 -3.20 -9.02 -2.51
CA GLY A 304 -4.28 -9.04 -1.53
C GLY A 304 -5.49 -8.18 -1.90
N LYS A 305 -5.62 -7.73 -3.15
CA LYS A 305 -6.82 -7.02 -3.61
C LYS A 305 -8.09 -7.85 -3.34
N GLY A 306 -9.10 -7.21 -2.73
CA GLY A 306 -10.37 -7.85 -2.41
C GLY A 306 -10.29 -8.95 -1.34
N LYS A 307 -9.23 -8.99 -0.53
CA LYS A 307 -9.06 -9.93 0.59
C LYS A 307 -9.47 -9.29 1.92
N SER A 308 -9.65 -10.12 2.94
CA SER A 308 -10.12 -9.72 4.28
C SER A 308 -9.04 -9.02 5.11
N TRP A 309 -8.60 -7.84 4.65
CA TRP A 309 -7.67 -6.98 5.38
C TRP A 309 -8.26 -6.43 6.67
N ASP A 310 -9.57 -6.25 6.72
CA ASP A 310 -10.31 -5.82 7.90
C ASP A 310 -10.18 -6.83 9.06
N LEU A 311 -10.26 -8.13 8.77
CA LEU A 311 -10.05 -9.19 9.76
C LEU A 311 -8.59 -9.18 10.25
N LEU A 312 -7.64 -9.06 9.32
CA LEU A 312 -6.22 -8.97 9.66
C LEU A 312 -5.93 -7.74 10.53
N ALA A 313 -6.58 -6.61 10.25
CA ALA A 313 -6.46 -5.36 11.01
C ALA A 313 -7.05 -5.48 12.43
N LYS A 314 -8.17 -6.18 12.59
CA LYS A 314 -8.76 -6.47 13.92
C LYS A 314 -7.82 -7.33 14.77
N GLU A 315 -7.27 -8.38 14.18
CA GLU A 315 -6.31 -9.25 14.86
C GLU A 315 -4.99 -8.55 15.18
N ALA A 316 -4.51 -7.72 14.26
CA ALA A 316 -3.36 -6.85 14.51
C ALA A 316 -3.66 -5.90 15.68
N ALA A 317 -4.84 -5.29 15.72
CA ALA A 317 -5.25 -4.41 16.81
C ALA A 317 -5.22 -5.13 18.17
N MET A 318 -5.75 -6.36 18.23
CA MET A 318 -5.67 -7.21 19.43
C MET A 318 -4.24 -7.58 19.80
N CYS A 319 -3.39 -7.87 18.81
CA CYS A 319 -1.99 -8.23 19.01
C CYS A 319 -1.18 -7.09 19.65
N ARG A 320 -1.48 -5.82 19.31
CA ARG A 320 -0.83 -4.62 19.89
C ARG A 320 -0.99 -4.52 21.40
N ASP A 321 -2.04 -5.13 21.97
CA ASP A 321 -2.31 -5.13 23.40
C ASP A 321 -1.70 -6.33 24.15
N GLN A 322 -1.01 -7.23 23.47
CA GLN A 322 -0.42 -8.44 24.05
C GLN A 322 1.00 -8.22 24.56
N LEU A 323 1.54 -9.16 25.34
CA LEU A 323 2.89 -9.05 25.94
C LEU A 323 4.01 -8.92 24.90
N CYS A 324 3.83 -9.49 23.70
CA CYS A 324 4.78 -9.37 22.60
C CYS A 324 4.91 -7.94 22.04
N CYS A 325 3.96 -7.06 22.36
CA CYS A 325 3.88 -5.67 21.90
C CYS A 325 3.90 -4.65 23.05
N ARG A 326 4.13 -5.09 24.29
CA ARG A 326 4.11 -4.22 25.49
C ARG A 326 5.30 -4.49 26.39
N ASN A 327 5.69 -3.47 27.14
CA ASN A 327 6.59 -3.58 28.28
C ASN A 327 5.83 -3.20 29.55
N GLY A 328 5.34 -4.20 30.28
CA GLY A 328 4.37 -3.99 31.36
C GLY A 328 3.09 -3.35 30.81
N LEU A 329 2.71 -2.19 31.36
CA LEU A 329 1.53 -1.43 30.89
C LEU A 329 1.83 -0.54 29.68
N ALA A 330 3.10 -0.23 29.38
CA ALA A 330 3.47 0.67 28.29
C ALA A 330 3.50 -0.05 26.94
N PRO A 331 2.95 0.53 25.86
CA PRO A 331 3.10 -0.02 24.51
C PRO A 331 4.57 0.12 24.04
N ILE A 332 5.05 -0.87 23.29
CA ILE A 332 6.34 -0.76 22.60
C ILE A 332 6.26 0.35 21.55
N ARG A 333 7.32 1.14 21.42
CA ARG A 333 7.42 2.22 20.44
C ARG A 333 7.43 1.64 19.01
N CYS A 334 6.74 2.30 18.10
CA CYS A 334 6.81 2.00 16.67
C CYS A 334 7.94 2.80 16.00
N TRP A 335 8.48 2.27 14.92
CA TRP A 335 9.27 3.08 14.00
C TRP A 335 8.36 4.14 13.34
N ASP A 336 8.95 5.27 12.97
CA ASP A 336 8.24 6.33 12.25
C ASP A 336 8.11 5.94 10.77
N VAL A 337 6.99 5.28 10.44
CA VAL A 337 6.70 4.77 9.11
C VAL A 337 5.31 5.23 8.68
N GLN A 338 5.23 5.89 7.53
CA GLN A 338 3.96 6.28 6.92
C GLN A 338 3.37 5.11 6.11
N PRO A 339 2.04 4.90 6.09
CA PRO A 339 1.41 3.82 5.32
C PRO A 339 1.60 3.94 3.81
N ALA A 340 1.64 5.17 3.30
CA ALA A 340 1.96 5.46 1.91
C ALA A 340 3.43 5.85 1.77
N ARG A 341 4.12 5.25 0.80
CA ARG A 341 5.53 5.55 0.54
C ARG A 341 5.69 7.04 0.20
N PRO A 342 6.49 7.81 0.98
CA PRO A 342 6.73 9.21 0.68
C PRO A 342 7.62 9.36 -0.55
N MET A 343 7.54 10.51 -1.20
CA MET A 343 8.38 10.90 -2.33
C MET A 343 8.90 12.32 -2.15
N GLN A 344 9.97 12.64 -2.86
CA GLN A 344 10.50 13.99 -2.94
C GLN A 344 9.86 14.77 -4.08
N VAL A 345 9.14 15.85 -3.76
CA VAL A 345 8.68 16.82 -4.77
C VAL A 345 9.56 18.06 -4.69
N THR A 346 10.31 18.33 -5.75
CA THR A 346 11.10 19.56 -5.88
C THR A 346 10.26 20.62 -6.57
N VAL A 347 9.86 21.65 -5.83
CA VAL A 347 9.17 22.80 -6.39
C VAL A 347 10.19 23.83 -6.84
N LYS A 348 10.14 24.26 -8.10
CA LYS A 348 11.05 25.26 -8.69
C LYS A 348 10.30 26.53 -9.09
N GLN A 349 10.88 27.68 -8.76
CA GLN A 349 10.46 28.97 -9.28
C GLN A 349 11.18 29.28 -10.60
N LEU A 350 10.61 30.18 -11.41
CA LEU A 350 11.29 30.71 -12.60
C LEU A 350 12.55 31.51 -12.28
N SER A 351 12.66 32.03 -11.06
CA SER A 351 13.88 32.69 -10.56
C SER A 351 15.06 31.73 -10.36
N GLY A 352 14.84 30.41 -10.44
CA GLY A 352 15.84 29.37 -10.17
C GLY A 352 15.85 28.85 -8.73
N VAL A 353 15.11 29.48 -7.80
CA VAL A 353 14.97 29.01 -6.42
C VAL A 353 14.17 27.71 -6.36
N SER A 354 14.62 26.75 -5.56
CA SER A 354 13.95 25.44 -5.41
C SER A 354 13.75 25.04 -3.95
N LEU A 355 12.66 24.34 -3.67
CA LEU A 355 12.36 23.73 -2.37
C LEU A 355 12.03 22.24 -2.56
N ALA A 356 12.71 21.37 -1.81
CA ALA A 356 12.42 19.94 -1.80
C ALA A 356 11.50 19.60 -0.62
N LEU A 357 10.35 18.99 -0.91
CA LEU A 357 9.36 18.58 0.08
C LEU A 357 9.26 17.05 0.11
N GLN A 358 9.22 16.45 1.30
CA GLN A 358 8.91 15.04 1.48
C GLN A 358 7.40 14.90 1.70
N LEU A 359 6.70 14.30 0.73
CA LEU A 359 5.24 14.29 0.70
C LEU A 359 4.70 12.88 0.49
N SER A 360 3.52 12.63 1.07
CA SER A 360 2.70 11.48 0.72
C SER A 360 2.12 11.67 -0.69
N PRO A 361 1.97 10.60 -1.50
CA PRO A 361 1.21 10.66 -2.75
C PRO A 361 -0.23 11.16 -2.55
N TYR A 362 -0.79 11.02 -1.36
CA TYR A 362 -2.13 11.49 -1.03
C TYR A 362 -2.19 12.93 -0.52
N ALA A 363 -1.05 13.62 -0.44
CA ALA A 363 -1.03 15.05 -0.15
C ALA A 363 -1.76 15.82 -1.25
N THR A 364 -2.61 16.76 -0.84
CA THR A 364 -3.34 17.65 -1.75
C THR A 364 -2.42 18.73 -2.28
N ILE A 365 -2.70 19.23 -3.48
CA ILE A 365 -1.96 20.36 -4.04
C ILE A 365 -2.11 21.60 -3.14
N TRP A 366 -3.25 21.76 -2.46
CA TRP A 366 -3.42 22.82 -1.47
C TRP A 366 -2.41 22.75 -0.31
N GLU A 367 -2.19 21.57 0.28
CA GLU A 367 -1.20 21.38 1.36
C GLU A 367 0.21 21.76 0.89
N ILE A 368 0.57 21.42 -0.35
CA ILE A 368 1.84 21.85 -0.95
C ILE A 368 1.92 23.36 -0.98
N LYS A 369 0.86 24.05 -1.44
CA LYS A 369 0.83 25.51 -1.49
C LYS A 369 0.97 26.17 -0.11
N GLU A 370 0.42 25.55 0.94
CA GLU A 370 0.59 26.02 2.31
C GLU A 370 2.04 25.87 2.80
N GLU A 371 2.75 24.80 2.42
CA GLU A 371 4.20 24.67 2.69
C GLU A 371 5.00 25.76 1.96
N LEU A 372 4.65 26.06 0.70
CA LEU A 372 5.29 27.10 -0.09
C LEU A 372 5.02 28.50 0.48
N GLU A 373 3.82 28.77 1.00
CA GLU A 373 3.52 30.02 1.69
C GLU A 373 4.39 30.20 2.93
N ARG A 374 4.56 29.14 3.73
CA ARG A 374 5.41 29.20 4.93
C ARG A 374 6.86 29.51 4.57
N ALA A 375 7.39 28.87 3.53
CA ALA A 375 8.77 28.99 3.08
C ALA A 375 9.07 30.29 2.30
N TRP A 376 8.20 30.68 1.38
CA TRP A 376 8.45 31.77 0.41
C TRP A 376 7.55 33.00 0.61
N LYS A 377 6.60 32.97 1.55
CA LYS A 377 5.64 34.06 1.81
C LYS A 377 4.78 34.44 0.60
N ILE A 378 4.59 33.50 -0.33
CA ILE A 378 3.68 33.65 -1.48
C ILE A 378 2.33 33.07 -1.08
N SER A 379 1.25 33.86 -1.20
CA SER A 379 -0.09 33.40 -0.84
C SER A 379 -0.55 32.19 -1.68
N PRO A 380 -1.17 31.14 -1.11
CA PRO A 380 -1.63 29.97 -1.86
C PRO A 380 -2.56 30.31 -3.04
N TYR A 381 -3.35 31.38 -2.92
CA TYR A 381 -4.29 31.81 -3.95
C TYR A 381 -3.62 32.35 -5.23
N THR A 382 -2.38 32.85 -5.10
CA THR A 382 -1.56 33.34 -6.22
C THR A 382 -0.62 32.28 -6.78
N GLN A 383 -0.50 31.12 -6.13
CA GLN A 383 0.36 30.04 -6.60
C GLN A 383 -0.33 29.20 -7.68
N ARG A 384 0.39 28.88 -8.75
CA ARG A 384 0.00 27.91 -9.79
C ARG A 384 1.10 26.88 -9.94
N LEU A 385 0.75 25.62 -9.68
CA LEU A 385 1.68 24.50 -9.73
C LEU A 385 1.46 23.73 -11.03
N ALA A 386 2.52 23.47 -11.77
CA ALA A 386 2.48 22.72 -13.02
C ALA A 386 3.52 21.60 -13.03
N LEU A 387 3.09 20.40 -13.42
CA LEU A 387 3.98 19.27 -13.59
C LEU A 387 4.76 19.42 -14.90
N GLN A 388 6.07 19.19 -14.81
CA GLN A 388 6.96 19.15 -15.96
C GLN A 388 7.23 17.69 -16.33
N GLU A 389 6.53 17.15 -17.32
CA GLU A 389 6.85 15.84 -17.90
C GLU A 389 7.64 16.01 -19.22
N PRO A 390 8.71 15.23 -19.46
CA PRO A 390 9.41 15.26 -20.74
C PRO A 390 8.45 14.85 -21.89
N GLY A 391 8.25 15.74 -22.86
CA GLY A 391 7.45 15.46 -24.06
C GLY A 391 5.94 15.66 -23.92
N LEU A 392 5.42 15.94 -22.72
CA LEU A 392 4.06 16.43 -22.50
C LEU A 392 4.13 17.90 -22.09
N GLY A 393 3.24 18.74 -22.62
CA GLY A 393 3.13 20.14 -22.19
C GLY A 393 2.87 20.25 -20.68
N ASN A 394 3.09 21.45 -20.12
CA ASN A 394 2.87 21.71 -18.69
C ASN A 394 1.44 21.36 -18.27
N GLN A 395 1.29 20.37 -17.38
CA GLN A 395 -0.01 20.00 -16.82
C GLN A 395 -0.26 20.77 -15.52
N LEU A 396 -1.33 21.57 -15.46
CA LEU A 396 -1.71 22.28 -14.24
C LEU A 396 -2.20 21.31 -13.17
N LEU A 397 -1.71 21.49 -11.94
CA LEU A 397 -2.12 20.73 -10.76
C LEU A 397 -3.27 21.47 -10.05
N LEU A 398 -4.37 20.77 -9.77
CA LEU A 398 -5.59 21.36 -9.22
C LEU A 398 -5.62 21.26 -7.69
N ASP A 399 -6.08 22.32 -7.03
CA ASP A 399 -5.97 22.49 -5.57
C ASP A 399 -6.69 21.42 -4.75
N ASP A 400 -7.82 20.90 -5.26
CA ASP A 400 -8.64 19.86 -4.64
C ASP A 400 -8.18 18.43 -4.97
N GLN A 401 -7.12 18.30 -5.78
CA GLN A 401 -6.56 17.03 -6.22
C GLN A 401 -5.31 16.65 -5.40
N THR A 402 -4.99 15.36 -5.40
CA THR A 402 -3.78 14.81 -4.77
C THR A 402 -2.69 14.57 -5.80
N LEU A 403 -1.44 14.46 -5.36
CA LEU A 403 -0.33 14.03 -6.23
C LEU A 403 -0.63 12.70 -6.94
N ALA A 404 -1.22 11.74 -6.21
CA ALA A 404 -1.65 10.44 -6.73
C ALA A 404 -2.67 10.58 -7.87
N SER A 405 -3.63 11.50 -7.75
CA SER A 405 -4.64 11.70 -8.79
C SER A 405 -4.05 12.21 -10.11
N HIS A 406 -2.93 12.95 -10.03
CA HIS A 406 -2.10 13.37 -11.16
C HIS A 406 -1.09 12.29 -11.60
N GLY A 407 -1.12 11.08 -11.01
CA GLY A 407 -0.21 9.99 -11.36
C GLY A 407 1.22 10.19 -10.83
N ILE A 408 1.41 11.07 -9.86
CA ILE A 408 2.71 11.37 -9.25
C ILE A 408 2.91 10.41 -8.07
N PHE A 409 3.81 9.44 -8.26
CA PHE A 409 4.18 8.40 -7.30
C PHE A 409 5.71 8.23 -7.25
N TYR A 410 6.48 9.26 -7.57
CA TYR A 410 7.94 9.18 -7.60
C TYR A 410 8.52 10.59 -7.47
N ASP A 411 9.81 10.64 -7.18
CA ASP A 411 10.53 11.89 -7.04
C ASP A 411 10.42 12.71 -8.33
N THR A 412 9.86 13.92 -8.23
CA THR A 412 9.52 14.74 -9.39
C THR A 412 9.81 16.21 -9.17
N THR A 413 9.80 16.97 -10.26
CA THR A 413 9.91 18.42 -10.25
C THR A 413 8.61 19.07 -10.71
N VAL A 414 8.16 20.07 -9.95
CA VAL A 414 6.97 20.87 -10.24
C VAL A 414 7.38 22.33 -10.34
N LEU A 415 6.86 23.05 -11.32
CA LEU A 415 7.07 24.50 -11.44
C LEU A 415 5.99 25.25 -10.65
N VAL A 416 6.39 26.30 -9.94
CA VAL A 416 5.45 27.27 -9.37
C VAL A 416 5.52 28.60 -10.12
N LEU A 417 4.35 29.15 -10.41
CA LEU A 417 4.18 30.49 -10.96
C LEU A 417 3.36 31.32 -9.97
N ALA A 418 3.82 32.54 -9.67
CA ALA A 418 3.03 33.53 -8.95
C ALA A 418 2.18 34.32 -9.96
N THR A 419 0.85 34.26 -9.81
CA THR A 419 -0.13 34.88 -10.70
C THR A 419 -1.09 35.77 -9.91
N GLU A 420 -1.92 36.54 -10.60
CA GLU A 420 -3.03 37.22 -9.94
C GLU A 420 -4.03 36.22 -9.35
N PRO A 421 -4.71 36.54 -8.23
CA PRO A 421 -5.79 35.72 -7.69
C PRO A 421 -6.92 35.59 -8.70
N GLN A 422 -7.15 34.36 -9.17
CA GLN A 422 -8.28 34.09 -10.07
C GLN A 422 -9.59 34.00 -9.30
N GLU A 423 -10.68 34.14 -10.06
CA GLU A 423 -12.01 33.82 -9.56
C GLU A 423 -12.10 32.33 -9.25
N MET A 424 -12.61 32.01 -8.06
CA MET A 424 -12.89 30.68 -7.58
C MET A 424 -14.39 30.52 -7.37
N GLU A 425 -14.90 29.32 -7.61
CA GLU A 425 -16.27 28.97 -7.30
C GLU A 425 -16.38 28.52 -5.84
N ILE A 426 -17.38 29.02 -5.10
CA ILE A 426 -17.75 28.53 -3.76
C ILE A 426 -19.23 28.17 -3.73
N PHE A 427 -19.63 27.34 -2.77
CA PHE A 427 -21.02 26.95 -2.55
C PHE A 427 -21.58 27.65 -1.31
N VAL A 428 -22.78 28.22 -1.44
CA VAL A 428 -23.53 28.75 -0.31
C VAL A 428 -24.77 27.90 -0.10
N LYS A 429 -24.89 27.27 1.07
CA LYS A 429 -26.03 26.44 1.46
C LYS A 429 -26.97 27.23 2.36
N ASP A 430 -28.22 27.36 1.94
CA ASP A 430 -29.24 28.08 2.71
C ASP A 430 -29.88 27.22 3.82
N HIS A 431 -30.76 27.85 4.60
CA HIS A 431 -31.54 27.21 5.67
C HIS A 431 -32.53 26.14 5.15
N ASN A 432 -32.88 26.16 3.87
CA ASN A 432 -33.74 25.16 3.22
C ASN A 432 -32.91 24.03 2.58
N SER A 433 -31.61 23.95 2.89
CA SER A 433 -30.67 23.00 2.31
C SER A 433 -30.47 23.12 0.79
N ARG A 434 -30.85 24.24 0.17
CA ARG A 434 -30.49 24.55 -1.22
C ARG A 434 -29.06 25.05 -1.30
N THR A 435 -28.31 24.58 -2.29
CA THR A 435 -26.92 24.97 -2.53
C THR A 435 -26.83 25.78 -3.82
N ILE A 436 -26.27 26.98 -3.74
CA ILE A 436 -26.06 27.88 -4.89
C ILE A 436 -24.56 28.15 -5.04
N SER A 437 -24.05 28.11 -6.28
CA SER A 437 -22.66 28.43 -6.61
C SER A 437 -22.45 29.93 -6.82
N TYR A 438 -21.33 30.47 -6.33
CA TYR A 438 -20.91 31.85 -6.51
C TYR A 438 -19.45 31.94 -6.95
N GLY A 439 -19.19 32.75 -7.99
CA GLY A 439 -17.84 33.15 -8.38
C GLY A 439 -17.34 34.29 -7.49
N VAL A 440 -16.19 34.09 -6.84
CA VAL A 440 -15.59 35.01 -5.88
C VAL A 440 -14.08 35.04 -6.03
N ARG A 441 -13.41 36.11 -5.63
CA ARG A 441 -11.96 36.12 -5.47
C ARG A 441 -11.59 35.92 -4.02
N ALA A 442 -10.43 35.36 -3.75
CA ALA A 442 -9.91 35.22 -2.38
C ALA A 442 -9.76 36.59 -1.68
N THR A 443 -9.56 37.66 -2.46
CA THR A 443 -9.48 39.04 -2.00
C THR A 443 -10.84 39.71 -1.76
N ASP A 444 -11.96 39.10 -2.18
CA ASP A 444 -13.30 39.63 -1.93
C ASP A 444 -13.57 39.65 -0.41
N THR A 445 -14.25 40.69 0.07
CA THR A 445 -14.71 40.75 1.46
C THR A 445 -15.97 39.91 1.66
N VAL A 446 -16.23 39.51 2.91
CA VAL A 446 -17.47 38.83 3.29
C VAL A 446 -18.69 39.70 2.96
N LEU A 447 -18.60 41.02 3.16
CA LEU A 447 -19.66 41.94 2.73
C LEU A 447 -19.91 41.87 1.21
N GLY A 448 -18.85 41.79 0.42
CA GLY A 448 -18.95 41.61 -1.04
C GLY A 448 -19.68 40.32 -1.41
N LEU A 449 -19.39 39.21 -0.72
CA LEU A 449 -20.12 37.96 -0.91
C LEU A 449 -21.59 38.09 -0.49
N LYS A 450 -21.90 38.74 0.64
CA LYS A 450 -23.29 38.96 1.08
C LYS A 450 -24.11 39.76 0.06
N LYS A 451 -23.51 40.80 -0.53
CA LYS A 451 -24.14 41.56 -1.62
C LYS A 451 -24.42 40.67 -2.84
N LYS A 452 -23.45 39.84 -3.26
CA LYS A 452 -23.66 38.87 -4.35
C LYS A 452 -24.83 37.90 -4.06
N ILE A 453 -25.00 37.49 -2.80
CA ILE A 453 -26.12 36.64 -2.36
C ILE A 453 -27.44 37.43 -2.36
N GLU A 454 -27.44 38.68 -1.91
CA GLU A 454 -28.60 39.57 -1.93
C GLU A 454 -29.12 39.76 -3.35
N ASP A 455 -28.23 40.03 -4.30
CA ASP A 455 -28.57 40.23 -5.71
C ASP A 455 -29.27 39.01 -6.32
N ARG A 456 -28.94 37.79 -5.86
CA ARG A 456 -29.51 36.54 -6.38
C ARG A 456 -30.73 36.03 -5.63
N THR A 457 -30.82 36.29 -4.32
CA THR A 457 -31.84 35.70 -3.44
C THR A 457 -32.85 36.70 -2.91
N GLY A 458 -32.56 38.00 -3.00
CA GLY A 458 -33.37 39.08 -2.45
C GLY A 458 -33.27 39.24 -0.92
N VAL A 459 -32.43 38.45 -0.24
CA VAL A 459 -32.21 38.56 1.21
C VAL A 459 -31.18 39.66 1.47
N SER A 460 -31.54 40.69 2.24
CA SER A 460 -30.63 41.82 2.45
C SER A 460 -29.34 41.41 3.19
N ALA A 461 -28.19 41.95 2.81
CA ALA A 461 -26.90 41.60 3.41
C ALA A 461 -26.88 41.69 4.96
N SER A 462 -27.61 42.64 5.53
CA SER A 462 -27.77 42.81 6.99
C SER A 462 -28.50 41.67 7.69
N GLN A 463 -29.37 40.97 6.96
CA GLN A 463 -30.12 39.80 7.45
C GLN A 463 -29.35 38.49 7.25
N GLN A 464 -28.26 38.51 6.48
CA GLN A 464 -27.44 37.33 6.22
C GLN A 464 -26.40 37.12 7.33
N ARG A 465 -26.38 35.91 7.87
CA ARG A 465 -25.34 35.41 8.77
C ARG A 465 -24.63 34.25 8.08
N LEU A 466 -23.42 34.51 7.59
CA LEU A 466 -22.60 33.51 6.91
C LEU A 466 -21.69 32.81 7.93
N THR A 467 -21.61 31.49 7.85
CA THR A 467 -20.71 30.68 8.69
C THR A 467 -19.88 29.70 7.87
N PHE A 468 -18.62 29.49 8.27
CA PHE A 468 -17.70 28.53 7.68
C PHE A 468 -16.82 27.93 8.77
N ASN A 469 -16.63 26.60 8.78
CA ASN A 469 -15.90 25.88 9.83
C ASN A 469 -16.30 26.29 11.25
N CYS A 470 -17.61 26.41 11.51
CA CYS A 470 -18.19 26.87 12.78
C CYS A 470 -17.89 28.31 13.20
N ASN A 471 -17.22 29.11 12.35
CA ASN A 471 -16.95 30.52 12.61
C ASN A 471 -17.95 31.40 11.83
N GLU A 472 -18.48 32.44 12.50
CA GLU A 472 -19.23 33.50 11.82
C GLU A 472 -18.29 34.41 11.05
N LEU A 473 -18.63 34.62 9.77
CA LEU A 473 -17.86 35.47 8.87
C LEU A 473 -18.23 36.93 9.10
N GLN A 474 -17.24 37.76 9.43
CA GLN A 474 -17.42 39.20 9.62
C GLN A 474 -17.14 39.96 8.33
N ASP A 475 -17.90 41.04 8.15
CA ASP A 475 -18.02 41.78 6.89
C ASP A 475 -16.70 42.38 6.37
N ASP A 476 -15.83 42.80 7.29
CA ASP A 476 -14.58 43.51 6.99
C ASP A 476 -13.40 42.58 6.62
N TYR A 477 -13.54 41.27 6.84
CA TYR A 477 -12.50 40.31 6.49
C TYR A 477 -12.69 39.75 5.08
N THR A 478 -11.57 39.34 4.47
CA THR A 478 -11.56 38.71 3.14
C THR A 478 -11.88 37.22 3.23
N LEU A 479 -12.30 36.62 2.12
CA LEU A 479 -12.47 35.16 2.05
C LEU A 479 -11.16 34.41 2.33
N ALA A 480 -10.02 34.98 1.92
CA ALA A 480 -8.69 34.46 2.22
C ALA A 480 -8.39 34.41 3.72
N HIS A 481 -8.84 35.40 4.51
CA HIS A 481 -8.66 35.44 5.96
C HIS A 481 -9.24 34.18 6.64
N TYR A 482 -10.39 33.71 6.15
CA TYR A 482 -11.06 32.50 6.64
C TYR A 482 -10.57 31.21 5.97
N ARG A 483 -9.55 31.28 5.12
CA ARG A 483 -9.06 30.16 4.30
C ARG A 483 -10.16 29.48 3.48
N ILE A 484 -11.11 30.27 2.96
CA ILE A 484 -12.15 29.76 2.06
C ILE A 484 -11.50 29.43 0.71
N ARG A 485 -11.65 28.17 0.29
CA ARG A 485 -11.06 27.61 -0.95
C ARG A 485 -12.12 27.45 -2.03
N SER A 486 -11.69 27.20 -3.26
CA SER A 486 -12.62 26.74 -4.30
C SER A 486 -13.40 25.50 -3.83
N LYS A 487 -14.69 25.44 -4.18
CA LYS A 487 -15.66 24.40 -3.81
C LYS A 487 -15.94 24.29 -2.31
N SER A 488 -15.54 25.27 -1.50
CA SER A 488 -15.91 25.33 -0.08
C SER A 488 -17.40 25.62 0.09
N THR A 489 -18.02 25.02 1.10
CA THR A 489 -19.43 25.26 1.46
C THR A 489 -19.54 26.23 2.63
N VAL A 490 -20.07 27.42 2.38
CA VAL A 490 -20.45 28.43 3.37
C VAL A 490 -21.93 28.26 3.68
N TYR A 491 -22.32 28.35 4.94
CA TYR A 491 -23.72 28.22 5.36
C TYR A 491 -24.34 29.60 5.56
N LEU A 492 -25.53 29.80 5.00
CA LEU A 492 -26.32 31.01 5.14
C LEU A 492 -27.46 30.79 6.15
N LEU A 493 -27.38 31.51 7.26
CA LEU A 493 -28.44 31.63 8.26
C LEU A 493 -29.08 33.01 8.15
N LEU A 494 -30.38 33.10 8.44
CA LEU A 494 -31.08 34.37 8.49
C LEU A 494 -31.14 34.89 9.92
N ARG A 495 -30.80 36.17 10.12
CA ARG A 495 -31.04 36.86 11.39
C ARG A 495 -32.55 37.09 11.54
N LEU A 496 -33.12 36.67 12.68
CA LEU A 496 -34.52 36.91 13.01
C LEU A 496 -34.77 38.42 13.14
N ARG A 497 -35.83 38.93 12.49
CA ARG A 497 -36.26 40.32 12.64
C ARG A 497 -36.79 40.50 14.07
N GLY A 498 -36.09 41.28 14.89
CA GLY A 498 -36.73 41.93 16.05
C GLY A 498 -37.78 42.90 15.51
N GLY A 499 -39.06 42.65 15.81
CA GLY A 499 -40.16 43.50 15.36
C GLY A 499 -40.00 44.91 15.91
N VAL A 500 -39.62 45.87 15.06
CA VAL A 500 -39.80 47.29 15.33
C VAL A 500 -41.28 47.58 15.10
N CYS A 501 -42.11 47.37 16.12
CA CYS A 501 -43.44 47.93 16.15
C CYS A 501 -43.29 49.44 16.38
N CYS A 502 -43.30 50.22 15.30
CA CYS A 502 -43.65 51.63 15.37
C CYS A 502 -45.10 51.72 15.87
N VAL A 503 -45.29 52.19 17.10
CA VAL A 503 -46.62 52.55 17.62
C VAL A 503 -46.81 54.05 17.42
N PRO A 504 -47.82 54.52 16.65
CA PRO A 504 -48.20 55.92 16.63
C PRO A 504 -48.97 56.25 17.92
N GLY A 505 -48.65 57.40 18.52
CA GLY A 505 -49.01 57.72 19.90
C GLY A 505 -50.49 58.00 20.20
N ARG A 506 -50.85 57.86 21.48
CA ARG A 506 -51.41 58.92 22.35
C ARG A 506 -51.71 58.37 23.76
N ASP A 507 -51.39 59.23 24.73
CA ASP A 507 -52.03 59.51 26.03
C ASP A 507 -52.16 58.43 27.14
N GLN A 508 -51.37 58.68 28.19
CA GLN A 508 -51.71 58.72 29.63
C GLN A 508 -52.82 57.78 30.16
N HIS A 509 -52.43 56.72 30.88
CA HIS A 509 -52.55 56.61 32.34
C HIS A 509 -52.26 55.17 32.84
N SER A 510 -51.52 55.10 33.94
CA SER A 510 -51.54 54.07 35.00
C SER A 510 -51.13 52.61 34.70
N GLY A 511 -50.22 52.09 35.54
CA GLY A 511 -50.35 50.73 36.06
C GLY A 511 -49.22 49.76 35.72
N LEU A 512 -48.22 49.71 36.61
CA LEU A 512 -47.09 48.79 36.66
C LEU A 512 -47.45 47.28 36.65
N CYS A 513 -46.50 46.51 36.12
CA CYS A 513 -46.06 45.15 36.49
C CYS A 513 -46.71 43.90 35.86
N PHE A 514 -45.97 43.30 34.92
CA PHE A 514 -45.83 41.83 34.77
C PHE A 514 -44.59 41.35 35.53
N PRO A 515 -44.60 40.16 36.16
CA PRO A 515 -43.37 39.52 36.60
C PRO A 515 -42.71 38.69 35.48
N ARG A 516 -41.39 38.86 35.37
CA ARG A 516 -40.33 37.81 35.35
C ARG A 516 -40.86 36.37 35.33
N ALA A 517 -40.28 35.39 34.68
CA ALA A 517 -38.97 35.10 34.09
C ALA A 517 -38.95 33.56 34.06
N PHE A 518 -38.25 32.91 33.14
CA PHE A 518 -37.39 31.78 33.53
C PHE A 518 -36.36 31.55 32.42
N ALA A 519 -35.11 31.66 32.83
CA ALA A 519 -33.93 31.25 32.10
C ALA A 519 -33.59 29.82 32.54
N LEU A 520 -33.35 28.94 31.56
CA LEU A 520 -32.11 28.17 31.34
C LEU A 520 -32.37 27.12 30.25
#